data_AF-A0AAV7IGJ5-F1
#
_entry.id   AF-A0AAV7IGJ5-F1
#
_cell.length_a   1.000
_cell.length_b   1.000
_cell.length_c   1.000
_cell.angle_alpha   90.00
_cell.angle_beta   90.00
_cell.angle_gamma   90.00
#
_symmetry.space_group_name_H-M   'P 1'
#
loop_
_entity.id
_entity.type
_entity.pdbx_description
1 polymer ?
#
loop_
_entity_poly.entity_id
_entity_poly.type
_entity_poly.pdbx_seq_one_letter_code
_entity_poly.pdbx_strand_id
1 'polypeptide(L)'
;MHEPDVTGEPKGKYTRHLCRHHFKLYPCYINNDPNLLPNVKLVMRWNDTKGETVEATKAMIDMICEGVAAFFGPEGNCYVEAIVAQSRNIPMISYRKRYQRPRDTIPSNSHT
;
A
#
# COMPACT_ATOMS: atom_id res chain seq x y z
N MET A 1 -8.26 26.61 22.62
CA MET A 1 -8.16 26.80 21.16
C MET A 1 -7.44 25.57 20.62
N HIS A 2 -8.17 24.60 20.08
CA HIS A 2 -7.60 23.38 19.51
C HIS A 2 -7.94 23.38 18.03
N GLU A 3 -6.92 23.14 17.20
CA GLU A 3 -7.03 23.12 15.74
C GLU A 3 -8.05 22.07 15.29
N PRO A 4 -8.87 22.37 14.26
CA PRO A 4 -9.81 21.40 13.71
C PRO A 4 -9.08 20.29 12.95
N ASP A 5 -9.50 19.05 13.17
CA ASP A 5 -9.09 17.88 12.41
C ASP A 5 -9.47 18.03 10.93
N VAL A 6 -8.47 17.87 10.04
CA VAL A 6 -8.50 18.19 8.60
C VAL A 6 -9.46 17.29 7.79
N THR A 7 -10.24 16.40 8.43
CA THR A 7 -11.00 15.37 7.70
C THR A 7 -12.49 15.26 8.01
N GLY A 8 -13.03 15.97 9.01
CA GLY A 8 -14.48 16.13 9.18
C GLY A 8 -15.33 14.84 9.21
N GLU A 9 -14.79 13.66 9.55
CA GLU A 9 -15.52 12.40 9.52
C GLU A 9 -15.99 11.92 10.92
N PRO A 10 -17.24 11.42 11.05
CA PRO A 10 -17.77 10.95 12.33
C PRO A 10 -17.14 9.62 12.77
N LYS A 11 -16.82 9.53 14.07
CA LYS A 11 -16.12 8.39 14.69
C LYS A 11 -17.03 7.16 14.83
N GLY A 12 -16.68 6.07 14.12
CA GLY A 12 -17.37 4.77 14.26
C GLY A 12 -16.74 3.57 13.54
N LYS A 13 -15.54 3.67 12.95
CA LYS A 13 -14.92 2.59 12.15
C LYS A 13 -13.43 2.40 12.52
N TYR A 14 -13.19 1.88 13.72
CA TYR A 14 -11.86 1.91 14.35
C TYR A 14 -10.73 1.15 13.60
N THR A 15 -11.02 0.17 12.74
CA THR A 15 -9.99 -0.48 11.90
C THR A 15 -9.62 0.30 10.62
N ARG A 16 -10.58 0.97 9.98
CA ARG A 16 -10.31 1.83 8.80
C ARG A 16 -9.61 3.15 9.17
N HIS A 17 -9.81 3.61 10.39
CA HIS A 17 -9.25 4.86 10.88
C HIS A 17 -7.73 4.76 11.13
N LEU A 18 -7.25 3.60 11.59
CA LEU A 18 -5.83 3.40 11.91
C LEU A 18 -4.93 3.53 10.68
N CYS A 19 -5.26 2.85 9.58
CA CYS A 19 -4.49 2.95 8.35
C CYS A 19 -4.55 4.36 7.77
N ARG A 20 -5.72 5.01 7.75
CA ARG A 20 -5.84 6.35 7.13
C ARG A 20 -5.14 7.45 7.94
N HIS A 21 -5.22 7.44 9.27
CA HIS A 21 -4.57 8.48 10.09
C HIS A 21 -3.07 8.27 10.18
N HIS A 22 -2.62 7.05 10.46
CA HIS A 22 -1.18 6.78 10.58
C HIS A 22 -0.48 6.98 9.22
N PHE A 23 -1.06 6.46 8.13
CA PHE A 23 -0.49 6.61 6.79
C PHE A 23 -0.57 8.05 6.26
N LYS A 24 -1.33 8.96 6.89
CA LYS A 24 -1.27 10.40 6.58
C LYS A 24 -0.18 11.14 7.35
N LEU A 25 0.16 10.70 8.57
CA LEU A 25 1.13 11.39 9.42
C LEU A 25 2.58 11.01 9.11
N TYR A 26 2.84 9.76 8.73
CA TYR A 26 4.21 9.28 8.49
C TYR A 26 5.01 10.05 7.43
N PRO A 27 4.43 10.50 6.29
CA PRO A 27 5.18 11.29 5.32
C PRO A 27 5.74 12.58 5.91
N CYS A 28 5.04 13.21 6.86
CA CYS A 28 5.51 14.43 7.50
C CYS A 28 6.77 14.16 8.33
N TYR A 29 6.81 13.06 9.08
CA TYR A 29 7.99 12.69 9.87
C TYR A 29 9.18 12.32 8.97
N ILE A 30 8.95 11.50 7.93
CA ILE A 30 10.02 11.04 7.04
C ILE A 30 10.59 12.21 6.22
N ASN A 31 9.73 13.06 5.66
CA ASN A 31 10.17 14.16 4.80
C ASN A 31 10.83 15.31 5.57
N ASN A 32 10.65 15.38 6.89
CA ASN A 32 11.26 16.42 7.74
C ASN A 32 12.64 16.00 8.28
N ASP A 33 13.02 14.73 8.16
CA ASP A 33 14.35 14.26 8.54
C ASP A 33 15.30 14.36 7.33
N PRO A 34 16.30 15.26 7.34
CA PRO A 34 17.22 15.43 6.21
C PRO A 34 18.11 14.21 5.95
N ASN A 35 18.18 13.25 6.90
CA ASN A 35 18.95 12.02 6.73
C ASN A 35 18.14 10.90 6.07
N LEU A 36 16.81 11.03 6.00
CA LEU A 36 15.93 10.03 5.39
C LEU A 36 15.53 10.52 3.99
N LEU A 37 15.89 9.73 2.98
CA LEU A 37 15.52 9.99 1.58
C LEU A 37 15.94 11.39 1.09
N PRO A 38 17.23 11.75 1.15
CA PRO A 38 17.68 13.06 0.72
C PRO A 38 17.32 13.31 -0.75
N ASN A 39 16.87 14.53 -1.05
CA ASN A 39 16.48 15.01 -2.39
C ASN A 39 15.21 14.38 -2.99
N VAL A 40 14.46 13.58 -2.24
CA VAL A 40 13.16 13.06 -2.68
C VAL A 40 12.10 13.27 -1.60
N LYS A 41 10.84 13.43 -2.02
CA LYS A 41 9.72 13.60 -1.10
C LYS A 41 8.78 12.42 -1.19
N LEU A 42 8.59 11.73 -0.08
CA LEU A 42 7.59 10.69 0.06
C LEU A 42 6.19 11.32 0.02
N VAL A 43 5.40 10.99 -0.99
CA VAL A 43 3.99 11.38 -1.09
C VAL A 43 3.15 10.10 -1.14
N MET A 44 2.26 9.96 -0.17
CA MET A 44 1.40 8.77 -0.08
C MET A 44 0.02 9.07 -0.66
N ARG A 45 -0.39 8.22 -1.61
CA ARG A 45 -1.75 8.18 -2.17
C ARG A 45 -2.47 6.98 -1.58
N TRP A 46 -3.77 7.13 -1.33
CA TRP A 46 -4.59 6.08 -0.73
C TRP A 46 -5.93 6.00 -1.49
N ASN A 47 -6.45 4.79 -1.63
CA ASN A 47 -7.76 4.54 -2.23
C ASN A 47 -8.50 3.48 -1.41
N ASP A 48 -9.79 3.71 -1.10
CA ASP A 48 -10.61 2.73 -0.35
C ASP A 48 -11.13 1.65 -1.29
N THR A 49 -10.50 0.49 -1.27
CA THR A 49 -10.91 -0.67 -2.08
C THR A 49 -12.06 -1.44 -1.44
N LYS A 50 -12.49 -1.07 -0.23
CA LYS A 50 -13.49 -1.76 0.60
C LYS A 50 -13.17 -3.24 0.88
N GLY A 51 -11.95 -3.69 0.57
CA GLY A 51 -11.55 -5.09 0.65
C GLY A 51 -11.91 -5.93 -0.58
N GLU A 52 -12.44 -5.32 -1.64
CA GLU A 52 -12.85 -5.99 -2.88
C GLU A 52 -11.66 -6.08 -3.87
N THR A 53 -11.40 -7.28 -4.40
CA THR A 53 -10.26 -7.51 -5.32
C THR A 53 -10.38 -6.74 -6.62
N VAL A 54 -11.60 -6.59 -7.17
CA VAL A 54 -11.82 -5.86 -8.42
C VAL A 54 -11.55 -4.36 -8.23
N GLU A 55 -12.07 -3.77 -7.15
CA GLU A 55 -11.84 -2.36 -6.82
C GLU A 55 -10.35 -2.10 -6.48
N ALA A 56 -9.70 -3.03 -5.77
CA ALA A 56 -8.27 -2.96 -5.49
C ALA A 56 -7.43 -2.99 -6.76
N THR A 57 -7.73 -3.92 -7.66
CA THR A 57 -7.01 -4.06 -8.94
C THR A 57 -7.20 -2.82 -9.81
N LYS A 58 -8.43 -2.30 -9.91
CA LYS A 58 -8.73 -1.06 -10.64
C LYS A 58 -7.93 0.12 -10.08
N ALA A 59 -8.00 0.33 -8.76
CA ALA A 59 -7.25 1.39 -8.09
C ALA A 59 -5.74 1.28 -8.30
N MET A 60 -5.18 0.06 -8.27
CA MET A 60 -3.77 -0.17 -8.56
C MET A 60 -3.43 0.18 -10.01
N ILE A 61 -4.22 -0.25 -10.99
CA ILE A 61 -3.98 0.08 -12.40
C ILE A 61 -3.96 1.60 -12.60
N ASP A 62 -4.92 2.32 -12.02
CA ASP A 62 -4.98 3.78 -12.10
C ASP A 62 -3.72 4.42 -11.48
N MET A 63 -3.29 3.96 -10.30
CA MET A 63 -2.06 4.45 -9.65
C MET A 63 -0.78 4.11 -10.44
N ILE A 64 -0.74 2.97 -11.13
CA ILE A 64 0.38 2.62 -12.03
C ILE A 64 0.47 3.64 -13.17
N CYS A 65 -0.67 4.01 -13.76
CA CYS A 65 -0.74 5.04 -14.81
C CYS A 65 -0.29 6.41 -14.29
N GLU A 66 -0.50 6.71 -13.00
CA GLU A 66 -0.01 7.91 -12.32
C GLU A 66 1.48 7.87 -11.97
N GLY A 67 2.16 6.72 -12.17
CA GLY A 67 3.60 6.58 -11.97
C GLY A 67 4.02 6.38 -10.51
N VAL A 68 3.24 5.64 -9.71
CA VAL A 68 3.66 5.30 -8.34
C VAL A 68 4.93 4.44 -8.31
N ALA A 69 5.80 4.70 -7.32
CA ALA A 69 7.06 3.99 -7.16
C ALA A 69 6.94 2.66 -6.40
N ALA A 70 5.91 2.50 -5.56
CA ALA A 70 5.70 1.31 -4.74
C ALA A 70 4.26 1.23 -4.23
N PHE A 71 3.82 0.02 -3.86
CA PHE A 71 2.52 -0.24 -3.24
C PHE A 71 2.66 -0.69 -1.79
N PHE A 72 1.77 -0.20 -0.93
CA PHE A 72 1.57 -0.70 0.43
C PHE A 72 0.18 -1.34 0.55
N GLY A 73 0.13 -2.62 0.92
CA GLY A 73 -1.12 -3.40 0.98
C GLY A 73 -1.26 -4.41 -0.17
N PRO A 74 -2.50 -4.84 -0.51
CA PRO A 74 -3.77 -4.48 0.13
C PRO A 74 -3.94 -5.06 1.55
N GLU A 75 -4.89 -4.52 2.32
CA GLU A 75 -5.32 -5.12 3.60
C GLU A 75 -6.01 -6.49 3.39
N GLY A 76 -6.47 -6.74 2.16
CA GLY A 76 -7.24 -7.86 1.64
C GLY A 76 -6.50 -9.18 1.43
N ASN A 77 -7.00 -9.98 0.48
CA ASN A 77 -6.16 -10.91 -0.26
C ASN A 77 -5.17 -10.08 -1.10
N CYS A 78 -3.92 -10.50 -1.20
CA CYS A 78 -2.89 -9.76 -1.95
C CYS A 78 -2.37 -10.51 -3.19
N TYR A 79 -3.03 -11.60 -3.63
CA TYR A 79 -2.46 -12.49 -4.64
C TYR A 79 -2.53 -11.87 -6.04
N VAL A 80 -3.72 -11.38 -6.40
CA VAL A 80 -3.96 -10.74 -7.69
C VAL A 80 -3.17 -9.43 -7.76
N GLU A 81 -3.22 -8.65 -6.69
CA GLU A 81 -2.53 -7.38 -6.53
C GLU A 81 -1.00 -7.55 -6.62
N ALA A 82 -0.44 -8.61 -6.02
CA ALA A 82 0.98 -8.93 -6.13
C ALA A 82 1.39 -9.25 -7.57
N ILE A 83 0.57 -10.01 -8.30
CA ILE A 83 0.83 -10.34 -9.71
C ILE A 83 0.79 -9.06 -10.55
N VAL A 84 -0.19 -8.18 -10.33
CA VAL A 84 -0.29 -6.91 -11.04
C VAL A 84 0.94 -6.04 -10.79
N ALA A 85 1.36 -5.90 -9.53
CA ALA A 85 2.56 -5.15 -9.18
C ALA A 85 3.83 -5.74 -9.80
N GLN A 86 4.00 -7.06 -9.71
CA GLN A 86 5.13 -7.78 -10.33
C GLN A 86 5.15 -7.62 -11.86
N SER A 87 3.98 -7.67 -12.51
CA SER A 87 3.88 -7.55 -13.97
C SER A 87 4.37 -6.19 -14.50
N ARG A 88 4.36 -5.17 -13.64
CA ARG A 88 4.83 -3.82 -13.94
C ARG A 88 6.19 -3.50 -13.32
N ASN A 89 6.85 -4.49 -12.71
CA ASN A 89 8.11 -4.32 -11.99
C ASN A 89 8.04 -3.24 -10.89
N ILE A 90 6.92 -3.17 -10.17
CA ILE A 90 6.70 -2.23 -9.06
C ILE A 90 6.68 -3.02 -7.74
N PRO A 91 7.50 -2.65 -6.75
CA PRO A 91 7.53 -3.36 -5.48
C PRO A 91 6.22 -3.17 -4.70
N MET A 92 5.75 -4.25 -4.05
CA MET A 92 4.59 -4.24 -3.19
C MET A 92 4.93 -4.80 -1.80
N ILE A 93 4.61 -4.04 -0.76
CA ILE A 93 4.85 -4.40 0.64
C ILE A 93 3.50 -4.63 1.32
N SER A 94 3.20 -5.89 1.67
CA SER A 94 2.00 -6.24 2.43
C SER A 94 2.30 -6.30 3.92
N TYR A 95 1.47 -5.64 4.72
CA TYR A 95 1.55 -5.65 6.20
C TYR A 95 0.63 -6.71 6.83
N ARG A 96 -0.19 -7.41 6.02
CA ARG A 96 -1.10 -8.46 6.50
C ARG A 96 -0.78 -9.78 5.82
N LYS A 97 -0.22 -10.72 6.58
CA LYS A 97 -0.02 -12.11 6.14
C LYS A 97 -1.38 -12.83 6.14
N ARG A 98 -1.98 -13.05 4.97
CA ARG A 98 -2.99 -14.08 4.80
C ARG A 98 -2.36 -15.25 4.06
N TYR A 99 -2.78 -16.47 4.39
CA TYR A 99 -2.31 -17.70 3.76
C TYR A 99 -2.65 -17.65 2.27
N GLN A 100 -1.71 -17.17 1.47
CA GLN A 100 -1.73 -17.38 0.03
C GLN A 100 -1.32 -18.81 -0.24
N ARG A 101 -1.78 -19.37 -1.36
CA ARG A 101 -1.40 -20.73 -1.76
C ARG A 101 0.11 -20.89 -1.59
N PRO A 102 0.59 -22.10 -1.20
CA PRO A 102 2.02 -22.38 -1.09
C PRO A 102 2.72 -21.75 -2.29
N ARG A 103 3.75 -20.93 -2.04
CA ARG A 103 4.64 -20.45 -3.12
C ARG A 103 4.86 -21.65 -4.01
N ASP A 104 4.46 -21.56 -5.28
CA ASP A 104 4.84 -22.56 -6.26
C ASP A 104 6.33 -22.73 -6.07
N THR A 105 6.73 -23.90 -5.55
CA THR A 105 8.14 -24.25 -5.41
C THR A 105 8.68 -24.07 -6.81
N ILE A 106 9.48 -23.03 -7.03
CA ILE A 106 10.37 -22.99 -8.19
C ILE A 106 11.10 -24.31 -8.08
N PRO A 107 10.91 -25.26 -9.01
CA PRO A 107 11.70 -26.47 -8.98
C PRO A 107 13.13 -25.95 -9.11
N SER A 108 13.94 -26.15 -8.08
CA SER A 108 15.37 -26.10 -8.27
C SER A 108 15.66 -27.25 -9.24
N ASN A 109 15.67 -26.96 -10.54
CA ASN A 109 16.26 -27.85 -11.51
C ASN A 109 17.77 -27.79 -11.26
N SER A 110 18.20 -28.48 -10.20
CA SER A 110 19.51 -29.08 -10.12
C SER A 110 19.50 -30.29 -11.04
N HIS A 111 19.63 -30.03 -12.34
CA HIS A 111 20.01 -31.05 -13.30
C HIS A 111 21.25 -30.52 -14.01
N THR A 112 22.36 -31.20 -13.66
CA THR A 112 23.64 -31.36 -14.37
C THR A 112 23.71 -30.83 -15.78
#